data_AF-A0A958XA00-F1
#
_entry.id   AF-A0A958XA00-F1
#
_cell.length_a   1.000
_cell.length_b   1.000
_cell.length_c   1.000
_cell.angle_alpha   90.00
_cell.angle_beta   90.00
_cell.angle_gamma   90.00
#
_symmetry.space_group_name_H-M   'P 1'
#
loop_
_entity.id
_entity.type
_entity.pdbx_description
1 polymer ?
#
loop_
_entity_poly.entity_id
_entity_poly.type
_entity_poly.pdbx_seq_one_letter_code
_entity_poly.pdbx_strand_id
1 'polypeptide(L)' 'KNEELGFEALNYHEWDICSAACELGEKQQIPVYRFVKDALIRKYGVGFYDELDGAALFMEGQKQKK' A
#
# COMPACT_ATOMS: atom_id res chain seq x y z
N LYS A 1 8.69 -10.12 -10.81
CA LYS A 1 9.48 -10.77 -9.75
C LYS A 1 10.92 -10.81 -10.20
N ASN A 2 11.84 -10.27 -9.42
CA ASN A 2 13.26 -10.40 -9.70
C ASN A 2 13.77 -11.62 -8.94
N GLU A 3 14.04 -12.71 -9.65
CA GLU A 3 14.45 -14.00 -9.08
C GLU A 3 15.89 -13.99 -8.55
N GLU A 4 16.74 -13.09 -9.06
CA GLU A 4 18.13 -12.96 -8.64
C GLU A 4 18.28 -12.19 -7.31
N LEU A 5 17.42 -11.18 -7.09
CA LEU A 5 17.46 -10.30 -5.91
C LEU A 5 16.39 -10.65 -4.86
N GLY A 6 15.49 -11.60 -5.16
CA GLY A 6 14.49 -12.10 -4.22
C GLY A 6 13.39 -11.11 -3.87
N PHE A 7 13.11 -10.10 -4.70
CA PHE A 7 12.04 -9.13 -4.44
C PHE A 7 11.07 -8.96 -5.61
N GLU A 8 9.88 -8.46 -5.29
CA GLU A 8 8.87 -8.07 -6.27
C GLU A 8 8.52 -6.59 -6.08
N ALA A 9 8.71 -5.79 -7.13
CA ALA A 9 8.21 -4.43 -7.17
C ALA A 9 6.77 -4.41 -7.69
N LEU A 10 5.91 -3.62 -7.06
CA LEU A 10 4.56 -3.34 -7.51
C LEU A 10 4.51 -1.90 -8.04
N ASN A 11 4.08 -1.74 -9.28
CA ASN A 11 3.83 -0.44 -9.87
C ASN A 11 2.33 -0.14 -9.78
N TYR A 12 1.97 1.04 -9.30
CA TYR A 12 0.62 1.58 -9.50
C TYR A 12 0.64 2.46 -10.76
N HIS A 13 -0.43 2.38 -11.55
CA HIS A 13 -0.60 3.27 -12.69
C HIS A 13 -1.39 4.49 -12.26
N GLU A 14 -0.87 5.68 -12.55
CA GLU A 14 -1.54 6.95 -12.32
C GLU A 14 -2.21 7.39 -13.62
N TRP A 15 -3.54 7.47 -13.63
CA TRP A 15 -4.32 7.98 -14.76
C TRP A 15 -4.94 9.33 -14.38
N ASP A 16 -5.28 10.14 -15.39
CA ASP A 16 -5.86 11.48 -15.16
C ASP A 16 -7.13 11.45 -14.29
N ILE A 17 -7.91 10.36 -14.40
CA ILE A 17 -9.14 10.14 -13.62
C ILE A 17 -8.86 9.81 -12.13
N CYS A 18 -7.63 9.46 -11.77
CA CYS A 18 -7.26 9.10 -10.40
C CYS A 18 -7.02 10.32 -9.51
N SER A 19 -6.86 11.51 -10.09
CA SER A 19 -6.57 12.78 -9.39
C SER A 19 -7.48 13.02 -8.19
N ALA A 20 -8.80 12.91 -8.37
CA ALA A 20 -9.78 13.09 -7.31
C ALA A 20 -9.63 12.06 -6.16
N ALA A 21 -9.27 10.82 -6.47
CA ALA A 21 -9.05 9.78 -5.46
C ALA A 21 -7.75 10.03 -4.68
N CYS A 22 -6.69 10.50 -5.36
CA CYS A 22 -5.43 10.87 -4.72
C CYS A 22 -5.61 12.05 -3.76
N GLU A 23 -6.31 13.11 -4.18
CA GLU A 23 -6.60 14.27 -3.31
C GLU A 23 -7.41 13.86 -2.07
N LEU A 24 -8.40 12.99 -2.24
CA LEU A 24 -9.20 12.52 -1.13
C LEU A 24 -8.38 11.64 -0.18
N GLY A 25 -7.55 10.74 -0.73
CA GLY A 25 -6.65 9.89 0.04
C GLY A 25 -5.65 10.69 0.85
N GLU A 26 -5.09 11.76 0.29
CA GLU A 26 -4.20 12.67 1.00
C GLU A 26 -4.93 13.37 2.16
N LYS A 27 -6.12 13.93 1.92
CA LYS A 27 -6.93 14.58 2.97
C LYS A 27 -7.29 13.64 4.12
N GLN A 28 -7.58 12.39 3.80
CA GLN A 28 -7.93 11.38 4.80
C GLN A 28 -6.72 10.61 5.36
N GLN A 29 -5.51 10.93 4.90
CA GLN A 29 -4.28 10.22 5.27
C GLN A 29 -4.39 8.69 5.04
N ILE A 30 -5.02 8.28 3.94
CA ILE A 30 -5.20 6.87 3.58
C ILE A 30 -4.04 6.44 2.68
N PRO A 31 -3.24 5.44 3.09
CA PRO A 31 -2.15 4.94 2.26
C PRO A 31 -2.66 4.11 1.08
N VAL A 32 -1.93 4.16 -0.06
CA VAL A 32 -2.31 3.55 -1.34
C VAL A 32 -2.66 2.07 -1.24
N TYR A 33 -1.90 1.29 -0.43
CA TYR A 33 -2.12 -0.16 -0.33
C TYR A 33 -3.50 -0.54 0.21
N ARG A 34 -4.17 0.35 0.97
CA ARG A 34 -5.53 0.12 1.48
C ARG A 34 -6.59 0.24 0.38
N PHE A 35 -6.40 1.10 -0.62
CA PHE A 35 -7.31 1.22 -1.76
C PHE A 35 -7.33 -0.04 -2.62
N VAL A 36 -6.20 -0.74 -2.72
CA VAL A 36 -6.04 -1.97 -3.51
C VAL A 36 -6.08 -3.23 -2.65
N LYS A 37 -6.67 -3.17 -1.45
CA LYS A 37 -6.77 -4.29 -0.51
C LYS A 37 -7.22 -5.59 -1.19
N ASP A 38 -8.34 -5.55 -1.90
CA ASP A 38 -8.90 -6.74 -2.52
C ASP A 38 -8.00 -7.32 -3.61
N ALA A 39 -7.27 -6.47 -4.34
CA ALA A 39 -6.31 -6.91 -5.36
C ALA A 39 -5.07 -7.56 -4.72
N LEU A 40 -4.57 -6.99 -3.62
CA LEU A 40 -3.47 -7.57 -2.85
C LEU A 40 -3.85 -8.91 -2.23
N ILE A 41 -5.02 -9.00 -1.60
CA ILE A 41 -5.53 -10.25 -1.01
C ILE A 41 -5.71 -11.31 -2.10
N ARG A 42 -6.27 -10.95 -3.27
CA ARG A 42 -6.40 -11.88 -4.40
C ARG A 42 -5.07 -12.45 -4.89
N LYS A 43 -4.01 -11.64 -4.90
CA LYS A 43 -2.70 -12.05 -5.45
C LYS A 43 -1.81 -12.75 -4.41
N TYR A 44 -1.81 -12.26 -3.17
CA TYR A 44 -0.85 -12.64 -2.12
C TYR A 44 -1.48 -13.31 -0.90
N GLY A 45 -2.81 -13.26 -0.78
CA GLY A 45 -3.54 -13.81 0.36
C GLY A 45 -3.73 -12.82 1.50
N VAL A 46 -4.60 -13.19 2.44
CA VAL A 46 -4.96 -12.36 3.60
C VAL A 46 -3.79 -12.13 4.55
N GLY A 47 -3.00 -13.18 4.83
CA GLY A 47 -1.86 -13.07 5.75
C GLY A 47 -0.81 -12.05 5.30
N PHE A 48 -0.51 -11.99 4.00
CA PHE A 48 0.38 -10.97 3.45
C PHE A 48 -0.18 -9.55 3.64
N TYR A 49 -1.49 -9.35 3.42
CA TYR A 49 -2.11 -8.05 3.60
C TYR A 49 -2.07 -7.61 5.07
N ASP A 50 -2.33 -8.53 6.00
CA ASP A 50 -2.32 -8.25 7.44
C ASP A 50 -0.90 -7.89 7.92
N GLU A 51 0.13 -8.58 7.44
CA GLU A 51 1.54 -8.25 7.71
C GLU A 51 1.92 -6.87 7.14
N LEU A 52 1.48 -6.56 5.91
CA LEU A 52 1.71 -5.26 5.28
C LEU A 52 1.04 -4.11 6.07
N ASP A 53 -0.21 -4.28 6.49
CA ASP A 53 -0.94 -3.27 7.27
C ASP A 53 -0.30 -3.10 8.66
N GLY A 54 0.10 -4.21 9.30
CA GLY A 54 0.84 -4.18 10.57
C GLY A 54 2.18 -3.44 10.47
N ALA A 55 2.95 -3.68 9.41
CA ALA A 55 4.21 -2.98 9.15
C ALA A 55 3.98 -1.47 8.93
N ALA A 56 2.95 -1.10 8.16
CA ALA A 56 2.60 0.30 7.92
C ALA A 56 2.22 1.02 9.23
N LEU A 57 1.35 0.41 10.06
CA LEU A 57 0.96 0.94 11.37
C LEU A 57 2.16 1.11 12.31
N PHE A 58 3.08 0.14 12.31
CA PHE A 58 4.31 0.24 13.09
C PHE A 58 5.15 1.45 12.66
N MET A 59 5.33 1.65 11.35
CA MET A 59 6.08 2.80 10.81
C MET A 59 5.42 4.14 11.14
N GLU A 60 4.08 4.23 11.10
CA GLU A 60 3.34 5.43 11.51
C GLU A 60 3.57 5.77 12.98
N GLY A 61 3.54 4.76 13.86
CA GLY A 61 3.84 4.93 15.28
C GLY A 61 5.27 5.42 15.56
N GLN A 62 6.24 5.12 14.67
CA GLN A 62 7.60 5.67 14.76
C GLN A 62 7.68 7.13 14.31
N LYS A 63 6.87 7.56 13.32
CA LYS A 63 6.84 8.95 12.85
C LYS A 63 6.36 9.91 13.95
N GLN A 64 5.44 9.47 14.81
CA GLN A 64 4.87 10.29 15.89
C GLN A 64 5.84 10.55 17.06
N LYS A 65 6.91 9.75 17.19
CA LYS A 65 7.92 9.87 18.27
C LYS A 65 9.10 10.77 17.92
N LYS A 66 9.13 11.31 16.71
CA LYS A 66 10.19 12.15 16.17
C LYS A 66 9.74 13.59 16.10
#